data_AF-M1TV26-F1
#
_entry.id   AF-M1TV26-F1
#
_cell.length_a   1.000
_cell.length_b   1.000
_cell.length_c   1.000
_cell.angle_alpha   90.00
_cell.angle_beta   90.00
_cell.angle_gamma   90.00
#
_symmetry.space_group_name_H-M   'P 1'
#
loop_
_entity.id
_entity.type
_entity.pdbx_description
1 polymer ?
#
loop_
_entity_poly.entity_id
_entity_poly.type
_entity_poly.pdbx_seq_one_letter_code
_entity_poly.pdbx_strand_id
1 'polypeptide(L)' 'MVQQHREDYRSLTVTCTAVGDELGVSRETLRNWVRQAEVDAGHVPGVSTEENEEMTRLRKENKRL' A
#
# COMPACT_ATOMS: atom_id res chain seq x y z
N MET A 1 3.50 -8.01 13.03
CA MET A 1 3.68 -7.99 11.56
C MET A 1 3.93 -6.55 11.10
N VAL A 2 5.06 -6.32 10.41
CA VAL A 2 5.45 -5.13 9.62
C VAL A 2 5.57 -3.75 10.31
N GLN A 3 4.80 -3.42 11.34
CA GLN A 3 4.80 -2.06 11.93
C GLN A 3 5.99 -1.71 12.85
N GLN A 4 6.78 -2.69 13.31
CA GLN A 4 7.79 -2.47 14.37
C GLN A 4 9.21 -2.13 13.89
N HIS A 5 9.48 -2.00 12.60
CA HIS A 5 10.82 -1.70 12.07
C HIS A 5 10.90 -0.36 11.33
N ARG A 6 10.33 0.68 11.92
CA ARG A 6 10.33 2.05 11.35
C ARG A 6 11.71 2.74 11.39
N GLU A 7 12.65 2.26 12.20
CA GLU A 7 13.94 2.92 12.43
C GLU A 7 15.06 2.48 11.46
N ASP A 8 14.83 1.42 10.68
CA ASP A 8 15.80 0.91 9.69
C ASP A 8 15.23 0.97 8.27
N TYR A 9 15.15 2.17 7.69
CA TYR A 9 14.90 2.31 6.24
C TYR A 9 15.96 1.59 5.37
N ARG A 10 17.11 1.20 5.95
CA ARG A 10 18.11 0.31 5.33
C ARG A 10 17.66 -1.16 5.26
N SER A 11 16.78 -1.60 6.16
CA SER A 11 16.24 -2.97 6.26
C SER A 11 14.96 -3.18 5.45
N LEU A 12 14.24 -2.13 5.03
CA LEU A 12 12.99 -2.27 4.26
C LEU A 12 13.19 -3.09 2.98
N THR A 13 14.36 -3.00 2.37
CA THR A 13 14.74 -3.84 1.23
C THR A 13 14.83 -5.32 1.59
N VAL A 14 15.48 -5.65 2.71
CA VAL A 14 15.66 -7.04 3.16
C VAL A 14 14.35 -7.61 3.68
N THR A 15 13.59 -6.83 4.45
CA THR A 15 12.25 -7.18 4.94
C THR A 15 11.28 -7.37 3.77
N CYS A 16 11.29 -6.49 2.77
CA CYS A 16 10.43 -6.67 1.60
C CYS A 16 10.85 -7.86 0.73
N THR A 17 12.15 -8.23 0.68
CA THR A 17 12.57 -9.45 -0.03
C THR A 17 12.12 -10.70 0.72
N ALA A 18 12.35 -10.78 2.03
CA ALA A 18 11.98 -11.94 2.83
C ALA A 18 10.46 -12.19 2.89
N VAL A 19 9.68 -11.13 3.12
CA VAL A 19 8.22 -11.20 3.12
C VAL A 19 7.65 -11.38 1.72
N GLY A 20 8.32 -10.83 0.69
CA GLY A 20 7.96 -11.05 -0.70
C GLY A 20 8.11 -12.52 -1.11
N ASP A 21 9.22 -13.16 -0.73
CA ASP A 21 9.48 -14.58 -0.99
C ASP A 21 8.47 -15.48 -0.26
N GLU A 22 8.18 -15.19 1.02
CA GLU A 22 7.17 -15.90 1.82
C GLU A 22 5.75 -15.81 1.23
N LEU A 23 5.38 -14.62 0.73
CA LEU A 23 4.05 -14.37 0.15
C LEU A 23 3.99 -14.66 -1.36
N GLY A 24 5.12 -15.05 -1.99
CA GLY A 24 5.22 -15.27 -3.43
C GLY A 24 5.00 -14.01 -4.28
N VAL A 25 5.24 -12.81 -3.73
CA VAL A 25 5.06 -11.52 -4.42
C VAL A 25 6.40 -10.83 -4.67
N SER A 26 6.51 -10.11 -5.79
CA SER A 26 7.69 -9.29 -6.06
C SER A 26 7.93 -8.27 -4.95
N ARG A 27 9.20 -8.03 -4.64
CA ARG A 27 9.65 -6.97 -3.73
C ARG A 27 9.08 -5.60 -4.09
N GLU A 28 8.90 -5.30 -5.38
CA GLU A 28 8.31 -4.04 -5.83
C GLU A 28 6.82 -3.94 -5.48
N THR A 29 6.07 -5.05 -5.64
CA THR A 29 4.67 -5.15 -5.23
C THR A 29 4.52 -4.88 -3.74
N LEU A 30 5.35 -5.52 -2.92
CA LEU A 30 5.29 -5.34 -1.48
C LEU A 30 5.67 -3.91 -1.07
N ARG A 31 6.65 -3.29 -1.73
CA ARG A 31 6.99 -1.88 -1.49
C ARG A 31 5.82 -0.95 -1.80
N ASN A 32 5.10 -1.22 -2.88
CA ASN A 32 3.92 -0.43 -3.24
C ASN A 32 2.81 -0.60 -2.21
N TRP A 33 2.59 -1.80 -1.67
CA TRP A 33 1.62 -2.02 -0.60
C TRP A 33 2.01 -1.31 0.70
N VAL A 34 3.29 -1.33 1.08
CA VAL A 34 3.78 -0.57 2.25
C VAL A 34 3.51 0.92 2.05
N ARG A 35 3.83 1.46 0.87
CA ARG A 35 3.56 2.86 0.55
C ARG A 35 2.07 3.19 0.57
N GLN A 36 1.22 2.31 0.04
CA GLN A 36 -0.24 2.49 0.08
C GLN A 36 -0.75 2.49 1.53
N ALA A 37 -0.24 1.59 2.39
CA ALA A 37 -0.58 1.58 3.80
C ALA A 37 -0.13 2.85 4.54
N GLU A 38 0.99 3.47 4.15
CA GLU A 38 1.41 4.76 4.68
C GLU A 38 0.47 5.90 4.27
N VAL A 39 -0.05 5.85 3.04
CA VAL A 39 -1.07 6.78 2.53
C VAL A 39 -2.40 6.58 3.27
N ASP A 40 -2.85 5.33 3.40
CA ASP A 40 -4.10 4.99 4.09
C ASP A 40 -4.07 5.38 5.57
N ALA A 41 -2.88 5.32 6.19
CA ALA A 41 -2.67 5.78 7.57
C ALA A 41 -2.38 7.29 7.69
N GLY A 42 -2.42 8.05 6.59
CA GLY A 42 -2.23 9.50 6.57
C GLY A 42 -0.80 9.98 6.84
N HIS A 43 0.20 9.09 6.81
CA HIS A 43 1.60 9.44 7.03
C HIS A 43 2.25 10.08 5.80
N VAL A 44 1.77 9.72 4.60
CA VAL A 44 2.28 10.19 3.32
C VAL A 44 1.10 10.71 2.49
N PRO A 45 1.26 11.85 1.77
CA PRO A 45 0.22 12.31 0.86
C PRO A 45 0.00 11.33 -0.29
N GLY A 46 -1.26 11.05 -0.60
CA GLY A 46 -1.66 10.17 -1.69
C GLY A 46 -3.18 9.96 -1.67
N VAL A 47 -3.69 9.20 -2.65
CA VAL A 47 -5.09 8.76 -2.66
C VAL A 47 -5.17 7.49 -1.85
N SER A 48 -5.94 7.53 -0.75
CA SER A 48 -6.20 6.34 0.04
C SER A 48 -7.04 5.32 -0.75
N THR A 49 -6.98 4.08 -0.29
CA THR A 49 -7.78 3.00 -0.84
C THR A 49 -9.27 3.33 -0.76
N GLU A 50 -9.73 3.90 0.36
CA GLU A 50 -11.13 4.31 0.57
C GLU A 50 -11.57 5.41 -0.42
N GLU A 51 -10.75 6.46 -0.60
CA GLU A 51 -11.02 7.52 -1.58
C GLU A 51 -11.10 6.97 -3.01
N ASN A 52 -10.24 5.99 -3.35
CA ASN A 52 -10.26 5.36 -4.67
C ASN A 52 -11.54 4.54 -4.90
N GLU A 53 -11.97 3.78 -3.89
CA GLU A 53 -13.20 2.99 -3.92
C GLU A 53 -14.43 3.90 -4.05
N GLU A 54 -14.49 5.00 -3.30
CA GLU A 54 -15.55 5.99 -3.41
C GLU A 54 -15.60 6.60 -4.81
N MET A 55 -14.46 7.04 -5.35
CA MET A 55 -14.38 7.56 -6.72
C MET A 55 -14.87 6.53 -7.75
N THR A 56 -14.53 5.26 -7.58
CA THR A 56 -14.98 4.18 -8.46
C THR A 56 -16.49 3.97 -8.37
N ARG A 57 -17.05 3.98 -7.15
CA ARG A 57 -18.48 3.89 -6.90
C ARG A 57 -19.25 5.05 -7.55
N LEU A 58 -18.78 6.28 -7.33
CA LEU A 58 -19.37 7.49 -7.90
C LEU A 58 -19.33 7.47 -9.42
N ARG A 59 -18.21 7.08 -10.03
CA ARG A 59 -18.09 6.92 -11.49
C ARG A 59 -19.08 5.89 -12.05
N LYS A 60 -19.27 4.77 -11.35
CA LYS A 60 -20.23 3.73 -11.73
C LYS A 60 -21.67 4.20 -11.63
N GLU A 61 -22.00 4.98 -10.61
CA GLU A 61 -23.33 5.58 -10.44
C GLU A 61 -23.62 6.62 -11.52
N ASN A 62 -22.67 7.51 -11.79
CA ASN A 62 -22.80 8.55 -12.81
C ASN A 62 -22.98 7.95 -14.22
N LYS A 63 -22.32 6.83 -14.53
CA LYS A 63 -22.50 6.11 -15.81
C LYS A 63 -23.90 5.48 -15.98
N ARG A 64 -24.63 5.25 -14.88
CA ARG A 64 -25.95 4.61 -14.87
C ARG A 64 -27.10 5.63 -14.88
N LEU A 65 -26.80 6.91 -14.67
CA LEU A 65 -27.73 8.03 -14.74
C LEU A 65 -27.66 8.68 -16.12
#